data_AF-A0A970IAF5-F1
#
_entry.id   AF-A0A970IAF5-F1
#
_cell.length_a   1.000
_cell.length_b   1.000
_cell.length_c   1.000
_cell.angle_alpha   90.00
_cell.angle_beta   90.00
_cell.angle_gamma   90.00
#
_symmetry.space_group_name_H-M   'P 1'
#
loop_
_entity.id
_entity.type
_entity.pdbx_description
1 polymer ?
#
loop_
_entity_poly.entity_id
_entity_poly.type
_entity_poly.pdbx_seq_one_letter_code
_entity_poly.pdbx_strand_id
1 'polypeptide(L)' 'MQTISVFWFRRDLRLEDNRGLQEALRGPFPVLPIFIFDENIL' A
#
# COMPACT_ATOMS: atom_id res chain seq x y z
N MET A 1 21.03 -1.13 -5.59
CA MET A 1 19.71 -0.66 -5.11
C MET A 1 18.88 -1.87 -4.72
N GLN A 2 18.15 -1.79 -3.61
CA GLN A 2 17.21 -2.85 -3.21
C GLN A 2 15.84 -2.57 -3.85
N THR A 3 15.17 -3.60 -4.34
CA THR A 3 13.81 -3.52 -4.87
C THR A 3 12.81 -3.42 -3.73
N ILE A 4 11.82 -2.53 -3.86
CA ILE A 4 10.75 -2.33 -2.86
C ILE A 4 9.38 -2.49 -3.53
N SER A 5 8.39 -2.96 -2.77
CA SER A 5 7.00 -3.00 -3.20
C SER A 5 6.27 -1.78 -2.66
N VAL A 6 5.62 -0.99 -3.51
CA VAL A 6 4.86 0.19 -3.08
C VAL A 6 3.39 -0.17 -2.96
N PHE A 7 2.82 -0.01 -1.77
CA PHE A 7 1.40 -0.24 -1.53
C PHE A 7 0.67 1.10 -1.32
N TRP A 8 -0.15 1.51 -2.29
CA TRP A 8 -0.86 2.79 -2.24
C TRP A 8 -2.29 2.64 -1.70
N PHE A 9 -2.51 3.13 -0.48
CA PHE A 9 -3.84 3.34 0.06
C PHE A 9 -4.53 4.50 -0.66
N ARG A 10 -5.68 4.24 -1.31
CA ARG A 10 -6.44 5.27 -2.04
C ARG A 10 -7.69 5.75 -1.31
N ARG A 11 -8.60 4.84 -0.98
CA ARG A 11 -9.90 5.16 -0.33
C ARG A 11 -10.07 4.52 1.04
N ASP A 12 -9.22 3.55 1.37
CA ASP A 12 -9.47 2.61 2.44
C ASP A 12 -8.20 2.38 3.24
N LEU A 13 -8.06 3.13 4.33
CA LEU A 13 -6.91 3.12 5.22
C LEU A 13 -7.04 2.00 6.26
N ARG A 14 -7.16 0.76 5.79
CA ARG A 14 -7.26 -0.42 6.67
C ARG A 14 -6.11 -1.39 6.48
N LEU A 15 -5.60 -1.88 7.61
CA LEU A 15 -4.57 -2.92 7.67
C LEU A 15 -5.21 -4.32 7.67
N GLU A 16 -6.33 -4.46 8.36
CA GLU A 16 -7.11 -5.70 8.42
C GLU A 16 -8.02 -5.82 7.20
N ASP A 17 -8.27 -7.05 6.77
CA ASP A 17 -9.13 -7.37 5.60
C ASP A 17 -8.76 -6.56 4.33
N ASN A 18 -7.47 -6.44 4.09
CA ASN A 18 -6.92 -5.79 2.90
C ASN A 18 -6.13 -6.81 2.07
N ARG A 19 -6.83 -7.48 1.14
CA ARG A 19 -6.23 -8.48 0.24
C ARG A 19 -5.02 -7.92 -0.52
N GLY A 20 -5.07 -6.66 -0.95
CA GLY A 20 -3.94 -6.05 -1.66
C GLY A 20 -2.69 -5.93 -0.77
N LEU A 21 -2.88 -5.45 0.46
CA LEU A 21 -1.78 -5.34 1.44
C LEU A 21 -1.25 -6.72 1.81
N GLN A 22 -2.14 -7.70 1.99
CA GLN A 22 -1.78 -9.09 2.29
C GLN A 22 -0.89 -9.70 1.20
N GLU A 23 -1.25 -9.52 -0.07
CA GLU A 23 -0.46 -10.03 -1.19
C GLU A 23 0.89 -9.30 -1.31
N ALA A 24 0.93 -7.98 -1.06
CA ALA A 24 2.18 -7.23 -1.05
C ALA A 24 3.15 -7.73 0.05
N LEU A 25 2.63 -8.01 1.26
CA LEU A 25 3.43 -8.51 2.39
C LEU A 25 3.92 -9.95 2.21
N ARG A 26 3.25 -10.76 1.38
CA ARG A 26 3.70 -12.11 1.01
C ARG A 26 4.80 -12.11 -0.05
N GLY A 27 5.05 -10.97 -0.70
CA GLY A 27 6.05 -10.83 -1.75
C GLY A 27 7.49 -10.88 -1.24
N PRO A 28 8.48 -10.94 -2.15
CA PRO A 28 9.89 -11.06 -1.80
C PRO A 28 10.57 -9.74 -1.40
N PHE A 29 9.82 -8.62 -1.40
CA PHE A 29 10.34 -7.27 -1.23
C PHE A 29 9.72 -6.59 -0.03
N PRO A 30 10.47 -5.73 0.69
CA PRO A 30 9.90 -4.90 1.74
C PRO A 30 8.80 -4.00 1.16
N VAL A 31 7.70 -3.88 1.90
CA VAL A 31 6.53 -3.09 1.51
C VAL A 31 6.65 -1.68 2.07
N LEU A 32 6.57 -0.69 1.19
CA LEU A 32 6.41 0.72 1.53
C LEU A 32 4.93 1.11 1.40
N PRO A 33 4.17 1.16 2.51
CA PRO A 33 2.83 1.71 2.50
C PRO A 33 2.86 3.22 2.26
N ILE A 34 2.06 3.71 1.32
CA ILE A 34 1.89 5.15 1.06
C ILE A 34 0.42 5.52 1.02
N PHE A 35 0.12 6.74 1.44
CA PHE A 35 -1.15 7.40 1.20
C PHE A 35 -0.83 8.75 0.55
N ILE A 36 -1.53 9.07 -0.54
CA ILE A 36 -1.41 10.35 -1.23
C ILE A 36 -2.67 11.12 -0.90
N PHE A 37 -2.52 12.13 -0.05
CA PHE A 37 -3.59 13.09 0.21
C PHE A 37 -3.67 14.05 -0.97
N ASP A 38 -4.83 14.11 -1.62
CA ASP A 38 -5.11 15.02 -2.72
C ASP A 38 -6.40 15.76 -2.38
N GLU A 39 -6.31 17.07 -2.17
CA GLU A 39 -7.44 17.94 -1.82
C GLU A 39 -8.51 18.02 -2.93
N ASN A 40 -8.20 17.56 -4.15
CA ASN A 40 -9.14 17.51 -5.27
C ASN A 40 -9.79 16.14 -5.45
N ILE A 41 -9.33 15.12 -4.72
CA ILE A 41 -9.95 13.79 -4.70
C ILE A 41 -10.99 13.79 -3.58
N LEU A 42 -12.26 13.69 -4.00
CA LEU A 42 -13.52 13.63 -3.21
C LEU A 42 -13.40 13.19 -1.74
#